data_AF-A0A4Y2U342-F1
#
_entry.id   AF-A0A4Y2U342-F1
#
_cell.length_a   1.000
_cell.length_b   1.000
_cell.length_c   1.000
_cell.angle_alpha   90.00
_cell.angle_beta   90.00
_cell.angle_gamma   90.00
#
_symmetry.space_group_name_H-M   'P 1'
#
loop_
_entity.id
_entity.type
_entity.pdbx_description
1 polymer ?
#
loop_
_entity_poly.entity_id
_entity_poly.type
_entity_poly.pdbx_seq_one_letter_code
_entity_poly.pdbx_strand_id
1 'polypeptide(L)'
;MYLALFERQARTAGIEETEWVPQLISLLPLDLAQIIIKEPEEKMQDYLNVKEVLLDRFKMKPETFRLKFTQHQKKTGALWRELVFELRNYLDGWLDGLEVRDFENLKNLMISDQIKRRVAGEVKEHFLDEWGKLVDPLVLAGKID
;
A
#
# COMPACT_ATOMS: atom_id res chain seq x y z
N MET A 1 6.93 12.89 1.56
CA MET A 1 7.71 14.10 1.22
C MET A 1 6.85 15.36 1.22
N TYR A 2 5.72 15.39 0.51
CA TYR A 2 4.83 16.57 0.44
C TYR A 2 4.29 17.03 1.80
N LEU A 3 3.65 16.15 2.57
CA LEU A 3 3.09 16.48 3.90
C LEU A 3 4.16 16.97 4.89
N ALA A 4 5.35 16.35 4.88
CA ALA A 4 6.46 16.79 5.72
C ALA A 4 6.97 18.20 5.35
N LEU A 5 6.92 18.58 4.07
CA LEU A 5 7.26 19.93 3.62
C LEU A 5 6.21 20.94 4.09
N PHE A 6 4.92 20.60 3.94
CA PHE A 6 3.81 21.39 4.44
C PHE A 6 3.92 21.64 5.95
N GLU A 7 4.14 20.59 6.76
CA GLU A 7 4.30 20.69 8.22
C GLU A 7 5.42 21.66 8.60
N ARG A 8 6.55 21.59 7.88
CA ARG A 8 7.68 22.49 8.11
C ARG A 8 7.33 23.93 7.75
N GLN A 9 6.60 24.15 6.65
CA GLN A 9 6.17 25.48 6.23
C GLN A 9 5.16 26.09 7.21
N ALA A 10 4.14 25.32 7.60
CA ALA A 10 3.12 25.76 8.55
C ALA A 10 3.72 26.14 9.90
N ARG A 11 4.64 25.31 10.43
CA ARG A 11 5.40 25.64 11.66
C ARG A 11 6.26 26.89 11.50
N THR A 12 6.94 27.03 10.37
CA THR A 12 7.80 28.20 10.11
C THR A 12 6.97 29.49 10.01
N ALA A 13 5.76 29.41 9.46
CA ALA A 13 4.82 30.50 9.35
C ALA A 13 4.03 30.78 10.64
N GLY A 14 4.20 29.97 11.69
CA GLY A 14 3.48 30.11 12.96
C GLY A 14 1.98 29.85 12.85
N ILE A 15 1.57 29.00 11.91
CA ILE A 15 0.15 28.65 11.72
C ILE A 15 -0.28 27.70 12.84
N GLU A 16 -1.35 28.06 13.54
CA GLU A 16 -2.00 27.22 14.56
C GLU A 16 -2.43 25.87 13.97
N GLU A 17 -2.28 24.77 14.70
CA GLU A 17 -2.58 23.42 14.19
C GLU A 17 -4.04 23.26 13.75
N THR A 18 -4.98 24.00 14.35
CA THR A 18 -6.39 24.04 13.94
C THR A 18 -6.60 24.56 12.52
N GLU A 19 -5.68 25.40 12.03
CA GLU A 19 -5.72 25.97 10.69
C GLU A 19 -4.95 25.12 9.65
N TRP A 20 -4.29 24.04 10.08
CA TRP A 20 -3.50 23.22 9.15
C TRP A 20 -4.36 22.49 8.14
N VAL A 21 -5.51 21.94 8.55
CA VAL A 21 -6.41 21.23 7.64
C VAL A 21 -7.01 22.18 6.59
N PRO A 22 -7.64 23.33 6.93
CA PRO A 22 -8.17 24.26 5.93
C PRO A 22 -7.10 24.71 4.91
N GLN A 23 -5.89 25.03 5.40
CA GLN A 23 -4.76 25.41 4.56
C GLN A 23 -4.34 24.25 3.65
N LEU A 24 -4.23 23.04 4.18
CA LEU A 24 -3.88 21.85 3.40
C LEU A 24 -4.94 21.59 2.30
N ILE A 25 -6.23 21.66 2.62
CA ILE A 25 -7.32 21.46 1.65
C ILE A 25 -7.22 22.47 0.50
N SER A 26 -6.91 23.74 0.79
CA SER A 26 -6.75 24.77 -0.24
C SER A 26 -5.60 24.50 -1.23
N LEU A 27 -4.61 23.72 -0.81
CA LEU A 27 -3.43 23.35 -1.61
C LEU A 27 -3.59 22.01 -2.33
N LEU A 28 -4.59 21.21 -1.96
CA LEU A 28 -4.80 19.89 -2.53
C LEU A 28 -5.61 19.95 -3.83
N PRO A 29 -5.27 19.13 -4.82
CA PRO A 29 -6.18 18.79 -5.92
C PRO A 29 -7.55 18.33 -5.43
N LEU A 30 -8.60 18.65 -6.21
CA LEU A 30 -9.99 18.40 -5.83
C LEU A 30 -10.28 16.93 -5.51
N ASP A 31 -9.68 16.00 -6.26
CA ASP A 31 -9.83 14.55 -6.08
C ASP A 31 -9.27 14.06 -4.73
N LEU A 32 -8.23 14.71 -4.19
CA LEU A 32 -7.69 14.41 -2.86
C LEU A 32 -8.50 15.07 -1.75
N ALA A 33 -8.94 16.32 -1.96
CA ALA A 33 -9.82 17.01 -1.03
C ALA A 33 -11.14 16.26 -0.82
N GLN A 34 -11.70 15.65 -1.87
CA GLN A 34 -12.90 14.81 -1.79
C GLN A 34 -12.75 13.58 -0.89
N ILE A 35 -11.54 13.09 -0.65
CA ILE A 35 -11.30 11.96 0.26
C ILE A 35 -11.52 12.43 1.70
N ILE A 36 -11.06 13.64 2.02
CA ILE A 36 -11.21 14.26 3.34
C ILE A 36 -12.68 14.54 3.63
N ILE A 37 -13.44 15.06 2.65
CA ILE A 37 -14.88 15.38 2.80
C ILE A 37 -15.75 14.16 3.17
N LYS A 38 -15.27 12.94 2.91
CA LYS A 38 -16.01 11.71 3.25
C LYS A 38 -15.84 11.30 4.71
N GLU A 39 -14.89 11.88 5.44
CA GLU A 39 -14.72 11.64 6.86
C GLU A 39 -15.77 12.39 7.68
N PRO A 40 -16.13 11.92 8.88
CA PRO A 40 -16.93 12.67 9.85
C PRO A 40 -16.32 14.05 10.15
N GLU A 41 -17.14 15.06 10.42
CA GLU A 41 -16.69 16.44 10.62
C GLU A 41 -15.61 16.58 11.72
N GLU A 42 -15.76 15.82 12.81
CA GLU A 42 -14.80 15.72 13.91
C GLU A 42 -13.41 15.24 13.45
N LYS A 43 -13.39 14.28 12.53
CA LYS A 43 -12.19 13.66 11.95
C LYS A 43 -11.60 14.47 10.81
N MET A 44 -12.43 15.28 10.14
CA MET A 44 -11.97 16.20 9.11
C MET A 44 -11.12 17.31 9.69
N GLN A 45 -11.41 17.80 10.89
CA GLN A 45 -10.64 18.87 11.53
C GLN A 45 -9.34 18.39 12.18
N ASP A 46 -9.20 17.09 12.44
CA ASP A 46 -7.97 16.50 12.97
C ASP A 46 -6.93 16.28 11.85
N TYR A 47 -5.85 17.07 11.92
CA TYR A 47 -4.74 16.95 10.97
C TYR A 47 -4.10 15.55 10.95
N LEU A 48 -4.02 14.85 12.10
CA LEU A 48 -3.43 13.52 12.15
C LEU A 48 -4.29 12.52 11.37
N ASN A 49 -5.61 12.53 11.56
CA ASN A 49 -6.53 11.70 10.80
C ASN A 49 -6.48 12.03 9.30
N VAL A 50 -6.52 13.31 8.92
CA VAL A 50 -6.42 13.73 7.52
C VAL A 50 -5.12 13.26 6.88
N LYS A 51 -4.00 13.37 7.61
CA LYS A 51 -2.69 12.87 7.17
C LYS A 51 -2.70 11.37 6.95
N GLU A 52 -3.28 10.59 7.86
CA GLU A 52 -3.39 9.13 7.72
C GLU A 52 -4.24 8.74 6.51
N VAL A 53 -5.40 9.36 6.32
CA VAL A 53 -6.31 9.10 5.18
C VAL A 53 -5.62 9.42 3.85
N LEU A 54 -4.91 10.54 3.77
CA LEU A 54 -4.14 10.89 2.57
C LEU A 54 -3.00 9.90 2.34
N LEU A 55 -2.26 9.51 3.39
CA LEU A 55 -1.18 8.54 3.27
C LEU A 55 -1.69 7.17 2.83
N ASP A 56 -2.83 6.71 3.34
CA ASP A 56 -3.44 5.43 2.98
C ASP A 56 -3.83 5.39 1.49
N ARG A 57 -4.34 6.51 0.96
CA ARG A 57 -4.63 6.64 -0.48
C ARG A 57 -3.40 6.42 -1.36
N PHE A 58 -2.23 6.87 -0.92
CA PHE A 58 -0.96 6.75 -1.67
C PHE A 58 -0.13 5.53 -1.26
N LYS A 59 -0.55 4.78 -0.24
CA LYS A 59 0.12 3.56 0.18
C LYS A 59 0.07 2.57 -0.97
N MET A 60 1.25 2.06 -1.36
CA MET A 60 1.29 0.99 -2.37
C MET A 60 0.55 -0.23 -1.82
N LYS A 61 -0.39 -0.75 -2.61
CA LYS A 61 -1.12 -1.97 -2.27
C LYS A 61 -0.15 -3.16 -2.18
N PRO A 62 -0.44 -4.18 -1.36
CA PRO A 62 0.40 -5.39 -1.25
C PRO A 62 0.61 -6.05 -2.61
N GLU A 63 -0.41 -6.07 -3.47
CA GLU A 63 -0.33 -6.61 -4.83
C GLU A 63 0.69 -5.86 -5.71
N THR A 64 0.80 -4.54 -5.55
CA THR A 64 1.81 -3.75 -6.28
C THR A 64 3.23 -4.15 -5.86
N PHE A 65 3.45 -4.39 -4.57
CA PHE A 65 4.72 -4.89 -4.06
C PHE A 65 5.03 -6.28 -4.59
N ARG A 66 4.06 -7.20 -4.60
CA ARG A 66 4.19 -8.54 -5.19
C ARG A 66 4.61 -8.50 -6.66
N LEU A 67 3.94 -7.68 -7.46
CA LEU A 67 4.26 -7.55 -8.89
C LEU A 67 5.67 -7.00 -9.08
N LYS A 68 6.05 -5.97 -8.33
CA LYS A 68 7.42 -5.46 -8.35
C LYS A 68 8.43 -6.52 -7.91
N PHE A 69 8.20 -7.23 -6.82
CA PHE A 69 9.10 -8.30 -6.35
C PHE A 69 9.31 -9.38 -7.42
N THR A 70 8.26 -9.75 -8.15
CA THR A 70 8.30 -10.87 -9.10
C THR A 70 8.73 -10.50 -10.51
N GLN A 71 8.48 -9.27 -10.96
CA GLN A 71 8.71 -8.83 -12.34
C GLN A 71 9.90 -7.89 -12.46
N HIS A 72 10.37 -7.29 -11.35
CA HIS A 72 11.45 -6.31 -11.39
C HIS A 72 12.76 -6.93 -11.86
N GLN A 73 13.37 -6.27 -12.85
CA GLN A 73 14.61 -6.70 -13.46
C GLN A 73 15.72 -5.72 -13.13
N LYS A 74 16.96 -6.22 -13.13
CA LYS A 74 18.14 -5.38 -13.01
C LYS A 74 18.18 -4.35 -14.15
N LYS A 75 18.29 -3.08 -13.80
CA LYS A 75 18.48 -2.00 -14.79
C LYS A 75 19.88 -2.09 -15.42
N THR A 76 19.99 -1.71 -16.68
CA THR A 76 21.27 -1.60 -17.39
C THR A 76 22.19 -0.62 -16.63
N GLY A 77 23.39 -1.07 -16.28
CA GLY A 77 24.36 -0.27 -15.52
C GLY A 77 24.21 -0.28 -13.99
N ALA A 78 23.12 -0.84 -13.44
CA ALA A 78 22.96 -0.97 -12.00
C ALA A 78 23.85 -2.07 -11.39
N LEU A 79 24.10 -2.00 -10.09
CA LEU A 79 24.78 -3.05 -9.33
C LEU A 79 23.80 -4.15 -8.93
N TRP A 80 24.29 -5.39 -8.81
CA TRP A 80 23.47 -6.48 -8.27
C TRP A 80 23.03 -6.25 -6.83
N ARG A 81 23.85 -5.54 -6.04
CA ARG A 81 23.51 -5.18 -4.65
C ARG A 81 22.30 -4.23 -4.58
N GLU A 82 22.15 -3.34 -5.56
CA GLU A 82 20.99 -2.45 -5.65
C GLU A 82 19.73 -3.26 -5.94
N LEU A 83 19.79 -4.23 -6.86
CA LEU A 83 18.65 -5.13 -7.11
C LEU A 83 18.26 -5.91 -5.85
N VAL A 84 19.23 -6.44 -5.10
CA VAL A 84 18.93 -7.15 -3.84
C VAL A 84 18.24 -6.23 -2.83
N PHE A 85 18.68 -4.98 -2.72
CA PHE A 85 18.05 -3.99 -1.84
C PHE A 85 16.62 -3.66 -2.29
N GLU A 86 16.41 -3.42 -3.59
CA GLU A 86 15.08 -3.18 -4.17
C GLU A 86 14.14 -4.38 -3.94
N LEU A 87 14.60 -5.60 -4.19
CA LEU A 87 13.82 -6.83 -3.97
C LEU A 87 13.47 -7.04 -2.50
N ARG A 88 14.39 -6.76 -1.57
CA ARG A 88 14.11 -6.82 -0.12
C ARG A 88 13.01 -5.83 0.26
N ASN A 89 13.12 -4.58 -0.18
CA ASN A 89 12.09 -3.58 0.10
C ASN A 89 10.72 -3.97 -0.47
N TYR A 90 10.68 -4.59 -1.64
CA TYR A 90 9.43 -5.07 -2.22
C TYR A 90 8.86 -6.26 -1.45
N LEU A 91 9.70 -7.19 -1.00
CA LEU A 91 9.26 -8.30 -0.17
C LEU A 91 8.73 -7.78 1.16
N ASP A 92 9.47 -6.92 1.86
CA ASP A 92 9.07 -6.37 3.17
C ASP A 92 7.74 -5.62 3.06
N GLY A 93 7.58 -4.76 2.05
CA GLY A 93 6.32 -4.06 1.80
C GLY A 93 5.15 -4.99 1.45
N TRP A 94 5.41 -6.13 0.79
CA TRP A 94 4.39 -7.14 0.51
C TRP A 94 3.98 -7.89 1.79
N LEU A 95 4.96 -8.31 2.60
CA LEU A 95 4.73 -9.02 3.86
C LEU A 95 3.99 -8.14 4.88
N ASP A 96 4.42 -6.89 5.06
CA ASP A 96 3.75 -5.94 5.94
C ASP A 96 2.32 -5.63 5.48
N GLY A 97 2.13 -5.51 4.17
CA GLY A 97 0.82 -5.24 3.57
C GLY A 97 -0.18 -6.39 3.74
N LEU A 98 0.29 -7.62 3.92
CA LEU A 98 -0.52 -8.81 4.19
C LEU A 98 -0.47 -9.27 5.64
N GLU A 99 0.16 -8.48 6.52
CA GLU A 99 0.35 -8.79 7.93
C GLU A 99 1.00 -10.17 8.18
N VAL A 100 1.95 -10.56 7.35
CA VAL A 100 2.71 -11.82 7.55
C VAL A 100 3.68 -11.62 8.71
N ARG A 101 3.38 -12.20 9.88
CA ARG A 101 4.16 -12.02 11.11
C ARG A 101 5.00 -13.22 11.52
N ASP A 102 4.81 -14.38 10.89
CA ASP A 102 5.50 -15.61 11.24
C ASP A 102 5.90 -16.43 10.00
N PHE A 103 6.75 -17.43 10.25
CA PHE A 103 7.28 -18.29 9.20
C PHE A 103 6.22 -19.19 8.54
N GLU A 104 5.16 -19.55 9.26
CA GLU A 104 4.08 -20.37 8.70
C GLU A 104 3.29 -19.58 7.67
N ASN A 105 2.89 -18.37 8.03
CA ASN A 105 2.20 -17.43 7.14
C ASN A 105 3.06 -17.07 5.92
N LEU A 106 4.39 -16.99 6.07
CA LEU A 106 5.28 -16.82 4.94
C LEU A 106 5.24 -18.03 3.99
N LYS A 107 5.32 -19.26 4.51
CA LYS A 107 5.21 -20.48 3.68
C LYS A 107 3.87 -20.53 2.95
N ASN A 108 2.77 -20.27 3.68
CA ASN A 108 1.44 -20.22 3.11
C ASN A 108 1.33 -19.19 2.00
N LEU A 109 1.86 -17.98 2.21
CA LEU A 109 1.92 -16.95 1.17
C LEU A 109 2.68 -17.43 -0.07
N MET A 110 3.86 -18.01 0.11
CA MET A 110 4.69 -18.47 -1.02
C MET A 110 3.99 -19.55 -1.83
N ILE A 111 3.34 -20.52 -1.18
CA ILE A 111 2.62 -21.61 -1.86
C ILE A 111 1.36 -21.04 -2.55
N SER A 112 0.58 -20.22 -1.85
CA SER A 112 -0.62 -19.59 -2.41
C SER A 112 -0.29 -18.70 -3.61
N ASP A 113 0.79 -17.91 -3.58
CA ASP A 113 1.24 -17.13 -4.74
C ASP A 113 1.60 -18.03 -5.93
N GLN A 114 2.26 -19.16 -5.68
CA GLN A 114 2.60 -20.12 -6.73
C GLN A 114 1.37 -20.78 -7.36
N ILE A 115 0.37 -21.16 -6.56
CA ILE A 115 -0.91 -21.69 -7.07
C ILE A 115 -1.59 -20.62 -7.92
N LYS A 116 -1.73 -19.40 -7.38
CA LYS A 116 -2.36 -18.25 -8.06
C LYS A 116 -1.73 -17.92 -9.42
N ARG A 117 -0.44 -18.22 -9.63
CA ARG A 117 0.25 -17.99 -10.91
C ARG A 117 -0.01 -19.07 -11.96
N ARG A 118 -0.54 -20.24 -11.56
CA ARG A 118 -0.84 -21.38 -12.43
C ARG A 118 -2.32 -21.50 -12.79
N VAL A 119 -3.19 -20.86 -12.01
CA VAL A 119 -4.64 -20.82 -12.27
C VAL A 119 -4.94 -20.04 -13.56
N ALA A 120 -5.85 -20.57 -14.39
CA ALA A 120 -6.29 -19.93 -15.62
C ALA A 120 -6.93 -18.56 -15.36
N GLY A 121 -6.83 -17.65 -16.32
CA GLY A 121 -7.33 -16.26 -16.18
C GLY A 121 -8.82 -16.18 -15.83
N GLU A 122 -9.64 -17.07 -16.40
CA GLU A 122 -11.09 -17.13 -16.18
C GLU A 122 -11.45 -17.35 -14.70
N VAL A 123 -10.79 -18.32 -14.05
CA VAL A 123 -11.01 -18.60 -12.62
C VAL A 123 -10.57 -17.41 -11.76
N LYS A 124 -9.49 -16.72 -12.14
CA LYS A 124 -9.00 -15.55 -11.40
C LYS A 124 -9.98 -14.37 -11.39
N GLU A 125 -10.74 -14.16 -12.46
CA GLU A 125 -11.73 -13.08 -12.56
C GLU A 125 -12.88 -13.25 -11.56
N HIS A 126 -13.23 -14.50 -11.22
CA HIS A 126 -14.27 -14.79 -10.23
C HIS A 126 -13.86 -14.51 -8.77
N PHE A 127 -12.56 -14.37 -8.49
CA PHE A 127 -12.03 -14.24 -7.12
C PHE A 127 -11.13 -13.01 -6.92
N LEU A 128 -11.30 -11.95 -7.72
CA LEU A 128 -10.42 -10.77 -7.70
C LEU A 128 -10.26 -10.14 -6.32
N ASP A 129 -11.33 -10.05 -5.52
CA ASP A 129 -11.32 -9.46 -4.18
C ASP A 129 -10.55 -10.29 -3.15
N GLU A 130 -10.42 -11.60 -3.38
CA GLU A 130 -9.70 -12.53 -2.51
C GLU A 130 -8.27 -12.78 -2.99
N TRP A 131 -7.99 -12.51 -4.26
CA TRP A 131 -6.70 -12.80 -4.88
C TRP A 131 -5.55 -12.04 -4.24
N GLY A 132 -5.82 -10.83 -3.76
CA GLY A 132 -4.85 -9.98 -3.07
C GLY A 132 -4.67 -10.27 -1.57
N LYS A 133 -5.38 -11.25 -1.00
CA LYS A 133 -5.35 -11.55 0.45
C LYS A 133 -4.41 -12.72 0.77
N LEU A 134 -3.94 -12.75 2.02
CA LEU A 134 -3.31 -13.93 2.60
C LEU A 134 -4.40 -15.00 2.80
N VAL A 135 -4.20 -16.16 2.17
CA VAL A 135 -5.13 -17.29 2.22
C VAL A 135 -4.31 -18.55 2.37
N ASP A 136 -4.80 -19.46 3.22
CA ASP A 136 -4.22 -20.79 3.36
C ASP A 136 -4.25 -21.54 2.01
N PRO A 137 -3.14 -22.20 1.61
CA PRO A 137 -3.06 -22.87 0.32
C PRO A 137 -4.13 -23.95 0.08
N LEU A 138 -4.53 -24.68 1.12
CA LEU A 138 -5.54 -25.74 1.00
C LEU A 138 -6.94 -25.15 0.87
N VAL A 139 -7.23 -24.07 1.61
CA VAL A 139 -8.47 -23.31 1.44
C VAL A 139 -8.55 -22.71 0.04
N LEU A 140 -7.44 -22.19 -0.48
CA LEU A 140 -7.37 -21.68 -1.85
C LEU A 140 -7.62 -22.79 -2.88
N ALA A 141 -6.98 -23.96 -2.71
CA ALA A 141 -7.15 -25.11 -3.61
C ALA A 141 -8.62 -25.55 -3.68
N GLY A 142 -9.29 -25.70 -2.52
CA GLY A 142 -10.70 -26.09 -2.47
C GLY A 142 -11.69 -25.07 -3.06
N LYS A 143 -11.25 -23.83 -3.36
CA LYS A 143 -12.07 -22.82 -4.05
C LYS A 143 -11.89 -22.84 -5.57
N ILE A 144 -10.75 -23.33 -6.07
CA ILE A 144 -10.42 -23.34 -7.50
C ILE A 144 -10.70 -24.68 -8.16
N ASP A 145 -10.79 -25.76 -7.37
CA ASP A 145 -11.27 -27.09 -7.80
C ASP A 145 -12.78 -27.10 -8.06
#